data_AF-A0AAJ4GER1-F1
#
_entry.id   AF-A0AAJ4GER1-F1
#
_cell.length_a   1.000
_cell.length_b   1.000
_cell.length_c   1.000
_cell.angle_alpha   90.00
_cell.angle_beta   90.00
_cell.angle_gamma   90.00
#
_symmetry.space_group_name_H-M   'P 1'
#
loop_
_entity.id
_entity.type
_entity.pdbx_description
1 polymer ?
#
loop_
_entity_poly.entity_id
_entity_poly.type
_entity_poly.pdbx_seq_one_letter_code
_entity_poly.pdbx_strand_id
1 'polypeptide(L)' 'MTINGHSTTLAKKEFLLLFTLLSYPNKIFTQAQLLDQIWGIDSASTEDTVKTHVSKVRKLLKDSNDVKITTIRGL' A
#
# COMPACT_ATOMS: atom_id res chain seq x y z
N MET A 1 5.82 -11.81 6.08
CA MET A 1 4.44 -12.06 5.58
C MET A 1 4.52 -13.19 4.58
N THR A 2 3.59 -14.15 4.62
CA THR A 2 3.59 -15.26 3.65
C THR A 2 2.65 -14.93 2.51
N ILE A 3 3.14 -15.02 1.26
CA ILE A 3 2.34 -14.87 0.04
C ILE A 3 2.52 -16.16 -0.76
N ASN A 4 1.42 -16.83 -1.09
CA ASN A 4 1.44 -18.11 -1.82
C ASN A 4 2.39 -19.15 -1.18
N GLY A 5 2.43 -19.23 0.14
CA GLY A 5 3.33 -20.15 0.85
C GLY A 5 4.79 -19.69 0.98
N HIS A 6 5.18 -18.56 0.38
CA HIS A 6 6.53 -18.00 0.47
C HIS A 6 6.61 -16.85 1.47
N SER A 7 7.47 -16.99 2.48
CA SER A 7 7.74 -15.91 3.44
C SER A 7 8.56 -14.81 2.77
N THR A 8 8.04 -13.59 2.79
CA THR A 8 8.70 -12.38 2.31
C THR A 8 8.81 -11.34 3.42
N THR A 9 9.97 -10.69 3.47
CA THR A 9 10.22 -9.54 4.33
C THR A 9 9.83 -8.26 3.58
N LEU A 10 9.08 -7.39 4.26
CA LEU A 10 8.64 -6.10 3.75
C LEU A 10 9.38 -4.98 4.48
N ALA A 11 9.64 -3.88 3.78
CA ALA A 11 10.04 -2.66 4.48
C ALA A 11 8.88 -2.17 5.35
N LYS A 12 9.20 -1.51 6.48
CA LYS A 12 8.19 -1.04 7.46
C LYS A 12 7.03 -0.27 6.81
N LYS A 13 7.32 0.64 5.88
CA LYS A 13 6.31 1.46 5.20
C LYS A 13 5.45 0.66 4.21
N GLU A 14 6.02 -0.33 3.54
CA GLU A 14 5.27 -1.22 2.63
C GLU A 14 4.35 -2.14 3.42
N PHE A 15 4.82 -2.67 4.55
CA PHE A 15 3.99 -3.43 5.48
C PHE A 15 2.84 -2.58 6.02
N LEU A 16 3.10 -1.36 6.51
CA LEU A 16 2.06 -0.46 7.02
C LEU A 16 1.04 -0.07 5.95
N LEU A 17 1.49 0.18 4.72
CA LEU A 17 0.60 0.46 3.59
C LEU A 17 -0.31 -0.73 3.30
N LEU A 18 0.26 -1.93 3.18
CA LEU A 18 -0.52 -3.13 2.93
C LEU A 18 -1.47 -3.43 4.08
N PHE A 19 -1.00 -3.35 5.31
CA PHE A 19 -1.81 -3.54 6.52
C PHE A 19 -2.99 -2.57 6.56
N THR A 20 -2.76 -1.29 6.24
CA THR A 20 -3.81 -0.26 6.17
C THR A 20 -4.88 -0.65 5.15
N LEU A 21 -4.49 -1.01 3.92
CA LEU A 21 -5.43 -1.39 2.87
C LEU A 21 -6.24 -2.65 3.24
N LEU A 22 -5.59 -3.64 3.85
CA LEU A 22 -6.24 -4.88 4.29
C LEU A 22 -7.16 -4.69 5.51
N SER A 23 -6.87 -3.70 6.36
CA SER A 23 -7.72 -3.36 7.52
C SER A 23 -9.04 -2.71 7.09
N TYR A 24 -9.10 -2.16 5.88
CA TYR A 24 -10.29 -1.49 5.33
C TYR A 24 -10.59 -1.97 3.90
N PRO A 25 -10.99 -3.25 3.72
CA PRO A 25 -11.29 -3.78 2.39
C PRO A 25 -12.41 -2.98 1.71
N ASN A 26 -12.30 -2.79 0.39
CA ASN A 26 -13.22 -2.00 -0.44
C ASN A 26 -13.32 -0.49 -0.11
N LYS A 27 -12.52 0.02 0.84
CA LYS A 27 -12.42 1.46 1.08
C LYS A 27 -11.50 2.12 0.08
N ILE A 28 -11.93 3.24 -0.48
CA ILE A 28 -11.10 4.09 -1.33
C ILE A 28 -10.28 5.03 -0.43
N PHE A 29 -8.99 5.12 -0.71
CA PHE A 29 -8.09 6.09 -0.08
C PHE A 29 -7.51 7.02 -1.13
N THR A 30 -7.44 8.31 -0.84
CA THR A 30 -6.65 9.25 -1.64
C THR A 30 -5.16 9.08 -1.33
N GLN A 31 -4.29 9.61 -2.20
CA GLN A 31 -2.85 9.58 -1.96
C GLN A 31 -2.47 10.43 -0.74
N ALA A 32 -3.07 11.61 -0.58
CA ALA A 32 -2.94 12.44 0.61
C ALA A 32 -3.33 11.70 1.90
N GLN A 33 -4.48 11.00 1.92
CA GLN A 33 -4.91 10.23 3.10
C GLN A 33 -3.91 9.14 3.49
N LEU A 34 -3.37 8.41 2.52
CA LEU A 34 -2.34 7.40 2.78
C LEU A 34 -1.01 8.03 3.22
N LEU A 35 -0.65 9.18 2.66
CA LEU A 35 0.53 9.94 3.05
C LEU A 35 0.42 10.35 4.52
N ASP A 36 -0.66 11.04 4.89
CA ASP A 36 -0.88 11.53 6.26
C ASP A 36 -0.94 10.38 7.26
N GLN A 37 -1.65 9.29 6.92
CA GLN A 37 -1.84 8.17 7.83
C GLN A 37 -0.55 7.36 8.05
N ILE A 38 0.29 7.18 7.02
CA ILE A 38 1.44 6.26 7.09
C ILE A 38 2.76 7.01 7.30
N TRP A 39 2.91 8.21 6.73
CA TRP A 39 4.12 9.03 6.87
C TRP A 39 3.97 10.17 7.87
N GLY A 40 2.75 10.65 8.12
CA GLY A 40 2.48 11.78 9.01
C GLY A 40 2.43 13.10 8.26
N ILE A 41 1.72 14.07 8.84
CA ILE A 41 1.47 15.41 8.26
C ILE A 41 2.78 16.20 8.10
N ASP A 42 3.74 16.02 9.02
CA ASP A 42 5.03 16.72 9.00
C ASP A 42 6.09 16.02 8.14
N SER A 43 5.69 15.06 7.32
CA SER A 43 6.64 14.32 6.47
C SER A 43 7.13 15.18 5.31
N ALA A 44 8.44 15.13 5.03
CA ALA A 44 8.99 15.63 3.77
C ALA A 44 8.62 14.75 2.55
N SER A 45 7.85 13.68 2.74
CA SER A 45 7.39 12.79 1.68
C SER A 45 6.20 13.39 0.94
N THR A 46 5.99 12.94 -0.30
CA THR A 46 4.91 13.43 -1.17
C THR A 46 3.99 12.31 -1.60
N GLU A 47 2.88 12.65 -2.26
CA GLU A 47 1.98 11.67 -2.86
C GLU A 47 2.68 10.73 -3.86
N ASP A 48 3.74 11.18 -4.53
CA ASP A 48 4.56 10.31 -5.41
C ASP A 48 5.34 9.25 -4.64
N THR A 49 5.68 9.52 -3.37
CA THR A 49 6.23 8.51 -2.46
C THR A 49 5.20 7.40 -2.25
N VAL A 50 3.93 7.77 -2.01
CA VAL A 50 2.83 6.81 -1.88
C VAL A 50 2.70 5.96 -3.15
N LYS A 51 2.69 6.59 -4.34
CA LYS A 51 2.62 5.85 -5.63
C LYS A 51 3.74 4.83 -5.77
N THR A 52 4.96 5.20 -5.40
CA THR A 52 6.13 4.33 -5.45
C THR A 52 5.95 3.11 -4.54
N HIS A 53 5.50 3.34 -3.30
CA HIS A 53 5.26 2.25 -2.35
C HIS A 53 4.07 1.36 -2.76
N VAL A 54 2.97 1.93 -3.27
CA VAL A 54 1.85 1.15 -3.85
C VAL A 54 2.34 0.27 -5.00
N SER A 55 3.22 0.78 -5.87
CA SER A 55 3.76 0.02 -6.99
C SER A 55 4.62 -1.16 -6.53
N LYS A 56 5.43 -0.97 -5.48
CA LYS A 56 6.22 -2.06 -4.87
C LYS A 56 5.32 -3.12 -4.23
N VAL A 57 4.32 -2.71 -3.46
CA VAL A 57 3.36 -3.64 -2.84
C VAL A 57 2.58 -4.41 -3.91
N ARG A 58 2.14 -3.76 -5.00
CA ARG A 58 1.50 -4.46 -6.13
C ARG A 58 2.40 -5.49 -6.78
N LYS A 59 3.68 -5.15 -6.99
CA LYS A 59 4.66 -6.10 -7.55
C LYS A 59 4.84 -7.31 -6.65
N LEU A 60 4.88 -7.08 -5.34
CA LEU A 60 4.95 -8.16 -4.35
C LEU A 60 3.71 -9.07 -4.38
N LEU A 61 2.52 -8.47 -4.56
CA LEU A 61 1.25 -9.19 -4.64
C LEU A 61 0.94 -9.75 -6.03
N LYS A 62 1.84 -9.60 -7.01
CA LYS A 62 1.54 -9.89 -8.43
C LYS A 62 1.00 -11.30 -8.65
N ASP A 63 1.51 -12.27 -7.90
CA ASP A 63 1.14 -13.67 -8.04
C ASP A 63 0.08 -14.11 -7.01
N SER A 64 -0.37 -13.20 -6.13
CA SER A 64 -1.40 -13.49 -5.13
C SER A 64 -2.79 -13.50 -5.77
N ASN A 65 -3.55 -14.57 -5.54
CA ASN A 65 -4.94 -14.67 -6.00
C ASN A 65 -5.95 -14.08 -4.99
N ASP A 66 -5.52 -13.83 -3.75
CA ASP A 66 -6.41 -13.44 -2.65
C ASP A 66 -6.54 -11.92 -2.50
N VAL A 67 -5.52 -11.17 -2.91
CA VAL A 67 -5.43 -9.72 -2.65
C VAL A 67 -5.09 -8.96 -3.93
N LYS A 68 -5.92 -7.97 -4.26
CA LYS A 68 -5.72 -7.08 -5.41
C LYS A 68 -5.88 -5.61 -4.99
N ILE A 69 -4.91 -4.77 -5.37
CA ILE A 69 -4.97 -3.32 -5.14
C ILE A 69 -5.35 -2.62 -6.44
N THR A 70 -6.53 -1.99 -6.46
CA THR A 70 -7.07 -1.27 -7.64
C THR A 70 -6.85 0.24 -7.50
N THR A 71 -6.56 0.93 -8.62
CA THR A 71 -6.51 2.40 -8.66
C THR A 71 -7.77 2.92 -9.32
N ILE A 72 -8.44 3.87 -8.67
CA ILE A 72 -9.51 4.67 -9.25
C ILE A 72 -8.89 5.98 -9.75
N ARG A 73 -9.17 6.35 -11.01
CA ARG A 73 -8.66 7.58 -11.63
C ARG A 73 -9.74 8.66 -11.57
N GLY A 74 -9.35 9.91 -11.30
CA GLY A 74 -10.25 11.07 -11.31
C GLY A 74 -11.03 11.29 -10.01
N LEU A 75 -10.53 10.78 -8.89
CA LEU A 75 -11.04 11.07 -7.55
C LEU A 75 -10.33 12.30 -6.97
#